data_AF-A0A1X1RL95-F1
#
_entry.id   AF-A0A1X1RL95-F1
#
_cell.length_a   1.000
_cell.length_b   1.000
_cell.length_c   1.000
_cell.angle_alpha   90.00
_cell.angle_beta   90.00
_cell.angle_gamma   90.00
#
_symmetry.space_group_name_H-M   'P 1'
#
loop_
_entity.id
_entity.type
_entity.pdbx_description
1 polymer ?
#
loop_
_entity_poly.entity_id
_entity_poly.type
_entity_poly.pdbx_seq_one_letter_code
_entity_poly.pdbx_strand_id
1 'polypeptide(L)'
;MDLVDLDSNGPWPGDPEDADIYEPDWSQIHPNDRMADTSLDSPIGRSAVIDEVRKRASGGFVVPPPDVLDALAWYTPIHYFGLGSAIYIRESAVFDVAAAILNRLPMPERDEPVNIDGACRAAMSVLYLHEAYHHKVESLAIRFEMVERTRRYLPYSKGVYIPLIEQRSDDVLEEALACAEMYRRFKKEDLYRRGVPKAVRAATIAMLPEWFRTLPPSYREAGRYLHDRTFDSAQRTLMSQVHEAAAEPRRAASEWNLAPYLLRGLFDCQRITHVLVPKGEQPILPWIGHAPALPSISTKKAIRHLEDRGWKIDPGRGKGSHVRLKHVGKQPLTIPGNRESLSPVVLKSIAAALGVRLGDLAF
;
A
#
# COMPACT_ATOMS: atom_id res chain seq x y z
N MET A 1 2.64 10.00 27.07
CA MET A 1 1.84 10.54 25.97
C MET A 1 1.45 9.37 25.11
N ASP A 2 0.18 9.09 24.98
CA ASP A 2 -0.30 8.11 24.01
C ASP A 2 -0.22 8.79 22.63
N LEU A 3 0.47 8.23 21.65
CA LEU A 3 0.64 8.84 20.32
C LEU A 3 -0.25 8.17 19.28
N VAL A 4 -0.87 7.04 19.63
CA VAL A 4 -1.61 6.17 18.73
C VAL A 4 -3.09 6.17 19.09
N ASP A 5 -3.92 5.67 18.18
CA ASP A 5 -5.35 5.47 18.35
C ASP A 5 -5.73 4.09 17.80
N LEU A 6 -5.19 3.04 18.44
CA LEU A 6 -5.31 1.64 18.02
C LEU A 6 -6.73 1.07 18.18
N ASP A 7 -7.60 1.79 18.88
CA ASP A 7 -8.99 1.42 19.11
C ASP A 7 -9.94 2.05 18.08
N SER A 8 -9.44 2.96 17.24
CA SER A 8 -10.19 3.54 16.12
C SER A 8 -10.04 2.70 14.86
N ASN A 9 -11.09 2.64 14.03
CA ASN A 9 -11.03 1.98 12.73
C ASN A 9 -10.13 2.72 11.72
N GLY A 10 -9.71 3.96 12.01
CA GLY A 10 -9.00 4.80 11.06
C GLY A 10 -9.86 5.18 9.84
N PRO A 11 -9.29 5.93 8.87
CA PRO A 11 -10.00 6.29 7.64
C PRO A 11 -10.05 5.15 6.61
N TRP A 12 -9.33 4.07 6.85
CA TRP A 12 -9.08 3.01 5.86
C TRP A 12 -9.77 1.70 6.23
N PRO A 13 -10.07 0.82 5.25
CA PRO A 13 -10.77 -0.46 5.49
C PRO A 13 -10.08 -1.41 6.49
N GLY A 14 -8.82 -1.16 6.83
CA GLY A 14 -8.03 -1.98 7.75
C GLY A 14 -7.49 -3.23 7.08
N ASP A 15 -7.36 -4.32 7.85
CA ASP A 15 -6.95 -5.62 7.32
C ASP A 15 -8.14 -6.26 6.59
N PRO A 16 -8.00 -6.70 5.33
CA PRO A 16 -9.10 -7.27 4.55
C PRO A 16 -9.50 -8.64 5.11
N GLU A 17 -10.82 -8.82 5.30
CA GLU A 17 -11.39 -10.07 5.84
C GLU A 17 -11.84 -11.04 4.72
N ASP A 18 -11.96 -10.53 3.49
CA ASP A 18 -12.47 -11.20 2.30
C ASP A 18 -11.38 -11.70 1.33
N ALA A 19 -10.11 -11.56 1.70
CA ALA A 19 -8.97 -11.87 0.84
C ALA A 19 -7.92 -12.73 1.53
N ASP A 20 -7.25 -13.56 0.72
CA ASP A 20 -5.99 -14.19 1.07
C ASP A 20 -4.84 -13.23 0.76
N ILE A 21 -3.85 -13.21 1.65
CA ILE A 21 -2.78 -12.21 1.65
C ILE A 21 -1.47 -12.86 1.20
N TYR A 22 -0.84 -12.28 0.19
CA TYR A 22 0.43 -12.74 -0.37
C TYR A 22 1.51 -11.66 -0.29
N GLU A 23 2.77 -12.09 -0.15
CA GLU A 23 3.92 -11.21 -0.29
C GLU A 23 4.35 -11.16 -1.77
N PRO A 24 4.45 -9.97 -2.38
CA PRO A 24 4.97 -9.85 -3.74
C PRO A 24 6.50 -9.98 -3.76
N ASP A 25 7.03 -10.63 -4.80
CA ASP A 25 8.47 -10.64 -5.06
C ASP A 25 8.91 -9.39 -5.82
N TRP A 26 9.35 -8.38 -5.06
CA TRP A 26 9.87 -7.12 -5.61
C TRP A 26 11.07 -7.29 -6.53
N SER A 27 11.84 -8.37 -6.40
CA SER A 27 12.97 -8.63 -7.31
C SER A 27 12.51 -9.05 -8.71
N GLN A 28 11.29 -9.53 -8.87
CA GLN A 28 10.69 -9.85 -10.16
C GLN A 28 9.85 -8.70 -10.73
N ILE A 29 9.28 -7.86 -9.85
CA ILE A 29 8.59 -6.63 -10.23
C ILE A 29 9.60 -5.59 -10.73
N HIS A 30 10.72 -5.42 -10.02
CA HIS A 30 11.83 -4.53 -10.37
C HIS A 30 13.13 -5.33 -10.58
N PRO A 31 13.23 -6.09 -11.69
CA PRO A 31 14.39 -6.95 -11.92
C PRO A 31 15.69 -6.16 -12.03
N ASN A 32 16.77 -6.71 -11.48
CA ASN A 32 18.12 -6.20 -11.71
C ASN A 32 18.51 -6.38 -13.19
N ASP A 33 19.44 -5.58 -13.70
CA ASP A 33 19.83 -5.59 -15.12
C ASP A 33 20.28 -6.98 -15.63
N ARG A 34 20.79 -7.85 -14.74
CA ARG A 34 21.16 -9.24 -15.07
C ARG A 34 19.97 -10.19 -15.21
N MET A 35 18.82 -9.85 -14.63
CA MET A 35 17.57 -10.63 -14.62
C MET A 35 16.47 -10.02 -15.48
N ALA A 36 16.65 -8.79 -15.98
CA ALA A 36 15.67 -8.10 -16.81
C ALA A 36 15.35 -8.84 -18.12
N ASP A 37 16.31 -9.60 -18.64
CA ASP A 37 16.18 -10.43 -19.85
C ASP A 37 15.82 -11.90 -19.55
N THR A 38 15.70 -12.28 -18.27
CA THR A 38 15.32 -13.65 -17.90
C THR A 38 13.80 -13.79 -18.05
N SER A 39 13.36 -14.60 -19.01
CA SER A 39 11.96 -14.98 -19.16
C SER A 39 11.45 -15.59 -17.86
N LEU A 40 10.34 -15.08 -17.34
CA LEU A 40 9.61 -15.68 -16.21
C LEU A 40 8.92 -16.97 -16.71
N ASP A 41 9.71 -17.96 -17.07
CA ASP A 41 9.20 -19.25 -17.54
C ASP A 41 8.86 -20.13 -16.33
N SER A 42 7.75 -19.79 -15.67
CA SER A 42 6.82 -20.86 -15.29
C SER A 42 5.76 -20.92 -16.39
N PRO A 43 5.82 -21.91 -17.30
CA PRO A 43 4.91 -22.02 -18.45
C PRO A 43 3.42 -22.02 -18.07
N ILE A 44 3.12 -22.36 -16.81
CA ILE A 44 1.77 -22.57 -16.31
C ILE A 44 1.08 -21.24 -15.90
N GLY A 45 1.83 -20.24 -15.42
CA GLY A 45 1.25 -18.96 -14.97
C GLY A 45 1.13 -17.89 -16.07
N ARG A 46 2.04 -17.92 -17.06
CA ARG A 46 2.11 -16.86 -18.08
C ARG A 46 0.90 -16.81 -19.00
N SER A 47 0.32 -17.96 -19.35
CA SER A 47 -0.92 -17.99 -20.15
C SER A 47 -2.07 -17.35 -19.39
N ALA A 48 -2.25 -17.67 -18.10
CA ALA A 48 -3.34 -17.14 -17.29
C ALA A 48 -3.28 -15.61 -17.13
N VAL A 49 -2.07 -15.04 -16.95
CA VAL A 49 -1.88 -13.58 -16.93
C VAL A 49 -2.31 -12.95 -18.25
N ILE A 50 -1.82 -13.51 -19.36
CA ILE A 50 -2.12 -12.99 -20.70
C ILE A 50 -3.62 -13.04 -20.95
N ASP A 51 -4.27 -14.15 -20.63
CA ASP A 51 -5.70 -14.35 -20.83
C ASP A 51 -6.53 -13.38 -19.97
N GLU A 52 -6.19 -13.20 -18.69
CA GLU A 52 -6.91 -12.29 -17.80
C GLU A 52 -6.75 -10.82 -18.21
N VAL A 53 -5.52 -10.40 -18.57
CA VAL A 53 -5.28 -9.02 -19.04
C VAL A 53 -5.98 -8.77 -20.38
N ARG A 54 -5.95 -9.72 -21.32
CA ARG A 54 -6.67 -9.61 -22.60
C ARG A 54 -8.18 -9.53 -22.40
N LYS A 55 -8.73 -10.36 -21.51
CA LYS A 55 -10.15 -10.33 -21.16
C LYS A 55 -10.57 -8.94 -20.69
N ARG A 56 -9.79 -8.29 -19.82
CA ARG A 56 -10.08 -6.93 -19.35
C ARG A 56 -9.84 -5.87 -20.42
N ALA A 57 -8.78 -6.00 -21.22
CA ALA A 57 -8.46 -5.08 -22.30
C ALA A 57 -9.51 -5.11 -23.44
N SER A 58 -10.19 -6.25 -23.63
CA SER A 58 -11.20 -6.43 -24.69
C SER A 58 -12.41 -5.48 -24.54
N GLY A 59 -12.66 -4.96 -23.33
CA GLY A 59 -13.69 -3.94 -23.07
C GLY A 59 -13.34 -2.52 -23.53
N GLY A 60 -12.14 -2.29 -24.07
CA GLY A 60 -11.62 -0.94 -24.35
C GLY A 60 -11.06 -0.26 -23.10
N PHE A 61 -10.67 1.02 -23.21
CA PHE A 61 -10.25 1.81 -22.04
C PHE A 61 -11.47 2.03 -21.14
N VAL A 62 -11.66 1.11 -20.21
CA VAL A 62 -12.54 1.29 -19.07
C VAL A 62 -11.66 1.92 -18.01
N VAL A 63 -11.87 3.22 -17.74
CA VAL A 63 -11.36 3.83 -16.52
C VAL A 63 -11.76 2.89 -15.38
N PRO A 64 -10.84 2.48 -14.48
CA PRO A 64 -11.22 1.69 -13.32
C PRO A 64 -12.49 2.30 -12.70
N PRO A 65 -13.52 1.50 -12.38
CA PRO A 65 -14.78 2.02 -11.87
C PRO A 65 -14.53 3.02 -10.74
N PRO A 66 -15.43 4.00 -10.51
CA PRO A 66 -15.22 5.06 -9.51
C PRO A 66 -15.08 4.59 -8.05
N ASP A 67 -14.97 3.27 -7.83
CA ASP A 67 -14.29 2.71 -6.68
C ASP A 67 -12.94 3.44 -6.55
N VAL A 68 -12.81 4.17 -5.44
CA VAL A 68 -11.72 5.13 -5.19
C VAL A 68 -10.36 4.43 -5.37
N LEU A 69 -9.29 5.17 -5.66
CA LEU A 69 -7.93 4.60 -5.69
C LEU A 69 -7.63 3.78 -4.42
N ASP A 70 -8.16 4.24 -3.28
CA ASP A 70 -8.17 3.58 -1.97
C ASP A 70 -8.89 2.21 -1.93
N ALA A 71 -9.76 1.92 -2.90
CA ALA A 71 -10.40 0.61 -3.07
C ALA A 71 -9.50 -0.36 -3.86
N LEU A 72 -8.60 0.17 -4.69
CA LEU A 72 -7.64 -0.58 -5.51
C LEU A 72 -6.39 -0.96 -4.71
N ALA A 73 -5.91 -0.03 -3.89
CA ALA A 73 -4.81 -0.19 -2.96
C ALA A 73 -5.02 0.74 -1.76
N TRP A 74 -4.44 0.44 -0.60
CA TRP A 74 -4.46 1.35 0.54
C TRP A 74 -3.28 1.13 1.48
N TYR A 75 -2.86 2.21 2.14
CA TYR A 75 -1.91 2.20 3.25
C TYR A 75 -2.65 2.19 4.59
N THR A 76 -2.32 1.26 5.50
CA THR A 76 -2.77 1.28 6.90
C THR A 76 -1.73 1.99 7.79
N PRO A 77 -2.02 3.18 8.36
CA PRO A 77 -1.05 3.98 9.11
C PRO A 77 -0.71 3.37 10.47
N ILE A 78 0.56 3.48 10.88
CA ILE A 78 1.06 3.06 12.20
C ILE A 78 0.24 3.67 13.35
N HIS A 79 -0.21 4.92 13.23
CA HIS A 79 -0.95 5.57 14.31
C HIS A 79 -2.31 4.91 14.59
N TYR A 80 -2.91 4.22 13.63
CA TYR A 80 -4.18 3.50 13.78
C TYR A 80 -3.99 1.99 13.90
N PHE A 81 -2.99 1.43 13.23
CA PHE A 81 -2.84 -0.02 13.08
C PHE A 81 -1.61 -0.58 13.79
N GLY A 82 -0.70 0.27 14.27
CA GLY A 82 0.50 -0.14 14.99
C GLY A 82 1.34 -1.11 14.18
N LEU A 83 1.56 -2.31 14.72
CA LEU A 83 2.27 -3.38 14.02
C LEU A 83 1.50 -3.94 12.80
N GLY A 84 0.20 -3.67 12.68
CA GLY A 84 -0.61 -4.00 11.51
C GLY A 84 -0.50 -3.00 10.36
N SER A 85 0.40 -2.02 10.44
CA SER A 85 0.65 -1.09 9.32
C SER A 85 1.20 -1.83 8.10
N ALA A 86 0.59 -1.61 6.95
CA ALA A 86 0.83 -2.34 5.71
C ALA A 86 0.42 -1.51 4.50
N ILE A 87 0.93 -1.87 3.33
CA ILE A 87 0.35 -1.47 2.05
C ILE A 87 -0.37 -2.69 1.49
N TYR A 88 -1.63 -2.54 1.12
CA TYR A 88 -2.43 -3.56 0.49
C TYR A 88 -2.73 -3.16 -0.95
N ILE A 89 -2.53 -4.07 -1.90
CA ILE A 89 -2.84 -3.87 -3.32
C ILE A 89 -3.68 -5.04 -3.79
N ARG A 90 -4.84 -4.80 -4.43
CA ARG A 90 -5.64 -5.90 -5.00
C ARG A 90 -5.00 -6.42 -6.28
N GLU A 91 -4.92 -7.74 -6.44
CA GLU A 91 -4.42 -8.33 -7.69
C GLU A 91 -5.27 -7.91 -8.90
N SER A 92 -6.60 -7.87 -8.71
CA SER A 92 -7.55 -7.37 -9.71
C SER A 92 -7.24 -5.94 -10.16
N ALA A 93 -6.85 -5.06 -9.23
CA ALA A 93 -6.48 -3.68 -9.56
C ALA A 93 -5.24 -3.60 -10.44
N VAL A 94 -4.25 -4.48 -10.22
CA VAL A 94 -3.07 -4.56 -11.08
C VAL A 94 -3.50 -4.90 -12.52
N PHE A 95 -4.42 -5.85 -12.69
CA PHE A 95 -4.94 -6.22 -14.01
C PHE A 95 -5.76 -5.11 -14.66
N ASP A 96 -6.60 -4.39 -13.92
CA ASP A 96 -7.38 -3.25 -14.43
C ASP A 96 -6.47 -2.13 -14.95
N VAL A 97 -5.49 -1.73 -14.14
CA VAL A 97 -4.53 -0.70 -14.52
C VAL A 97 -3.63 -1.17 -15.67
N ALA A 98 -3.21 -2.44 -15.68
CA ALA A 98 -2.43 -3.01 -16.78
C ALA A 98 -3.21 -3.00 -18.11
N ALA A 99 -4.48 -3.40 -18.10
CA ALA A 99 -5.36 -3.34 -19.26
C ALA A 99 -5.54 -1.90 -19.76
N ALA A 100 -5.71 -0.94 -18.85
CA ALA A 100 -5.80 0.48 -19.19
C ALA A 100 -4.52 1.02 -19.86
N ILE A 101 -3.34 0.58 -19.41
CA ILE A 101 -2.04 0.89 -20.03
C ILE A 101 -1.96 0.28 -21.43
N LEU A 102 -2.24 -1.02 -21.58
CA LEU A 102 -2.17 -1.71 -22.87
C LEU A 102 -3.14 -1.13 -23.90
N ASN A 103 -4.31 -0.66 -23.47
CA ASN A 103 -5.27 -0.01 -24.36
C ASN A 103 -4.77 1.29 -25.00
N ARG A 104 -3.59 1.80 -24.59
CA ARG A 104 -2.88 2.90 -25.26
C ARG A 104 -1.91 2.46 -26.34
N LEU A 105 -1.55 1.17 -26.37
CA LEU A 105 -0.68 0.62 -27.40
C LEU A 105 -1.48 0.30 -28.67
N PRO A 106 -0.84 0.26 -29.86
CA PRO A 106 -1.48 -0.27 -31.06
C PRO A 106 -1.72 -1.78 -30.92
N MET A 107 -2.75 -2.32 -31.60
CA MET A 107 -3.18 -3.71 -31.46
C MET A 107 -2.05 -4.76 -31.55
N PRO A 108 -1.09 -4.67 -32.49
CA PRO A 108 0.01 -5.64 -32.53
C PRO A 108 0.83 -5.65 -31.23
N GLU A 109 1.05 -4.48 -30.62
CA GLU A 109 1.82 -4.35 -29.39
C GLU A 109 1.02 -4.75 -28.14
N ARG A 110 -0.32 -4.77 -28.18
CA ARG A 110 -1.15 -5.17 -27.03
C ARG A 110 -1.02 -6.66 -26.72
N ASP A 111 -0.81 -7.46 -27.75
CA ASP A 111 -0.76 -8.91 -27.65
C ASP A 111 0.65 -9.45 -27.39
N GLU A 112 1.67 -8.60 -27.45
CA GLU A 112 3.04 -8.96 -27.14
C GLU A 112 3.20 -9.31 -25.65
N PRO A 113 3.59 -10.55 -25.30
CA PRO A 113 3.71 -10.98 -23.91
C PRO A 113 4.59 -10.08 -23.05
N VAL A 114 5.67 -9.54 -23.64
CA VAL A 114 6.59 -8.62 -22.94
C VAL A 114 5.91 -7.30 -22.56
N ASN A 115 4.97 -6.82 -23.36
CA ASN A 115 4.22 -5.61 -23.07
C ASN A 115 3.16 -5.87 -22.00
N ILE A 116 2.52 -7.04 -22.02
CA ILE A 116 1.58 -7.47 -20.97
C ILE A 116 2.30 -7.56 -19.62
N ASP A 117 3.40 -8.29 -19.54
CA ASP A 117 4.21 -8.42 -18.33
C ASP A 117 4.70 -7.04 -17.84
N GLY A 118 5.17 -6.22 -18.77
CA GLY A 118 5.59 -4.85 -18.51
C GLY A 118 4.47 -3.96 -17.97
N ALA A 119 3.25 -4.11 -18.49
CA ALA A 119 2.08 -3.35 -18.04
C ALA A 119 1.68 -3.73 -16.62
N CYS A 120 1.72 -5.03 -16.27
CA CYS A 120 1.48 -5.49 -14.90
C CYS A 120 2.53 -4.94 -13.92
N ARG A 121 3.83 -4.94 -14.30
CA ARG A 121 4.89 -4.32 -13.48
C ARG A 121 4.69 -2.81 -13.31
N ALA A 122 4.30 -2.12 -14.37
CA ALA A 122 4.02 -0.69 -14.32
C ALA A 122 2.81 -0.39 -13.42
N ALA A 123 1.72 -1.15 -13.56
CA ALA A 123 0.53 -1.06 -12.73
C ALA A 123 0.84 -1.26 -11.24
N MET A 124 1.56 -2.34 -10.89
CA MET A 124 1.99 -2.59 -9.52
C MET A 124 2.85 -1.44 -8.97
N SER A 125 3.77 -0.91 -9.79
CA SER A 125 4.65 0.19 -9.37
C SER A 125 3.89 1.49 -9.11
N VAL A 126 2.91 1.85 -9.96
CA VAL A 126 2.17 3.10 -9.77
C VAL A 126 1.21 3.02 -8.58
N LEU A 127 0.54 1.88 -8.35
CA LEU A 127 -0.31 1.68 -7.16
C LEU A 127 0.53 1.77 -5.89
N TYR A 128 1.67 1.05 -5.84
CA TYR A 128 2.59 1.14 -4.71
C TYR A 128 3.12 2.56 -4.46
N LEU A 129 3.43 3.32 -5.52
CA LEU A 129 3.95 4.68 -5.39
C LEU A 129 2.96 5.64 -4.74
N HIS A 130 1.66 5.45 -5.01
CA HIS A 130 0.58 6.19 -4.35
C HIS A 130 0.58 5.89 -2.85
N GLU A 131 0.48 4.62 -2.47
CA GLU A 131 0.41 4.20 -1.07
C GLU A 131 1.68 4.53 -0.28
N ALA A 132 2.84 4.42 -0.94
CA ALA A 132 4.11 4.81 -0.34
C ALA A 132 4.18 6.31 -0.03
N TYR A 133 3.37 7.15 -0.69
CA TYR A 133 3.28 8.58 -0.38
C TYR A 133 2.57 8.84 0.95
N HIS A 134 1.45 8.16 1.23
CA HIS A 134 0.78 8.27 2.55
C HIS A 134 1.72 7.88 3.70
N HIS A 135 2.51 6.82 3.51
CA HIS A 135 3.55 6.45 4.46
C HIS A 135 4.62 7.54 4.65
N LYS A 136 4.97 8.31 3.60
CA LYS A 136 5.89 9.46 3.73
C LYS A 136 5.27 10.57 4.59
N VAL A 137 3.98 10.84 4.42
CA VAL A 137 3.26 11.85 5.20
C VAL A 137 3.17 11.44 6.67
N GLU A 138 2.85 10.17 6.95
CA GLU A 138 2.88 9.67 8.33
C GLU A 138 4.30 9.72 8.91
N SER A 139 5.31 9.34 8.14
CA SER A 139 6.72 9.41 8.54
C SER A 139 7.16 10.84 8.87
N LEU A 140 6.67 11.84 8.15
CA LEU A 140 6.87 13.25 8.47
C LEU A 140 6.25 13.58 9.83
N ALA A 141 4.99 13.20 10.05
CA ALA A 141 4.30 13.46 11.30
C ALA A 141 5.06 12.84 12.48
N ILE A 142 5.47 11.57 12.41
CA ILE A 142 6.27 10.89 13.44
C ILE A 142 7.54 11.68 13.77
N ARG A 143 8.24 12.24 12.76
CA ARG A 143 9.43 13.07 13.02
C ARG A 143 9.09 14.33 13.81
N PHE A 144 7.98 15.01 13.51
CA PHE A 144 7.52 16.13 14.32
C PHE A 144 7.18 15.68 15.75
N GLU A 145 6.47 14.55 15.90
CA GLU A 145 6.08 14.03 17.22
C GLU A 145 7.29 13.66 18.08
N MET A 146 8.36 13.14 17.48
CA MET A 146 9.61 12.84 18.18
C MET A 146 10.31 14.10 18.72
N VAL A 147 10.36 15.17 17.92
CA VAL A 147 11.07 16.41 18.27
C VAL A 147 10.23 17.24 19.24
N GLU A 148 8.94 17.41 18.95
CA GLU A 148 8.05 18.31 19.68
C GLU A 148 7.32 17.64 20.83
N ARG A 149 7.45 16.31 20.96
CA ARG A 149 6.79 15.50 21.99
C ARG A 149 5.29 15.78 22.04
N THR A 150 4.65 15.95 20.88
CA THR A 150 3.24 16.33 20.72
C THR A 150 2.66 15.57 19.53
N ARG A 151 1.41 15.08 19.62
CA ARG A 151 0.70 14.40 18.52
C ARG A 151 0.58 15.32 17.29
N ARG A 152 0.83 14.78 16.10
CA ARG A 152 0.71 15.51 14.82
C ARG A 152 -0.11 14.75 13.80
N TYR A 153 0.09 13.44 13.65
CA TYR A 153 -0.63 12.69 12.62
C TYR A 153 -2.13 12.59 12.92
N LEU A 154 -2.50 12.17 14.13
CA LEU A 154 -3.91 12.02 14.51
C LEU A 154 -4.69 13.34 14.46
N PRO A 155 -4.17 14.48 14.96
CA PRO A 155 -4.83 15.77 14.78
C PRO A 155 -4.98 16.18 13.31
N TYR A 156 -3.94 15.98 12.48
CA TYR A 156 -4.02 16.27 11.05
C TYR A 156 -5.07 15.41 10.35
N SER A 157 -5.05 14.09 10.59
CA SER A 157 -6.00 13.14 10.04
C SER A 157 -7.45 13.54 10.39
N LYS A 158 -7.74 13.76 11.67
CA LYS A 158 -9.10 14.06 12.16
C LYS A 158 -9.56 15.49 11.87
N GLY A 159 -8.64 16.46 11.80
CA GLY A 159 -8.96 17.88 11.67
C GLY A 159 -8.88 18.43 10.24
N VAL A 160 -8.18 17.73 9.35
CA VAL A 160 -7.92 18.19 7.97
C VAL A 160 -8.30 17.11 6.96
N TYR A 161 -7.60 15.98 7.00
CA TYR A 161 -7.71 14.96 5.95
C TYR A 161 -9.12 14.34 5.87
N ILE A 162 -9.59 13.74 6.96
CA ILE A 162 -10.91 13.05 7.01
C ILE A 162 -12.05 14.03 6.69
N PRO A 163 -12.16 15.21 7.35
CA PRO A 163 -13.24 16.14 7.06
C PRO A 163 -13.28 16.59 5.58
N LEU A 164 -12.13 16.84 4.97
CA LEU A 164 -12.07 17.27 3.57
C LEU A 164 -12.44 16.15 2.59
N ILE A 165 -12.05 14.90 2.88
CA ILE A 165 -12.49 13.71 2.10
C ILE A 165 -14.01 13.52 2.23
N GLU A 166 -14.57 13.58 3.44
CA GLU A 166 -16.02 13.44 3.69
C GLU A 166 -16.84 14.53 2.97
N GLN A 167 -16.27 15.74 2.86
CA GLN A 167 -16.86 16.87 2.12
C GLN A 167 -16.66 16.76 0.60
N ARG A 168 -15.95 15.73 0.12
CA ARG A 168 -15.58 15.58 -1.29
C ARG A 168 -14.85 16.82 -1.83
N SER A 169 -13.93 17.36 -1.04
CA SER A 169 -13.16 18.55 -1.37
C SER A 169 -11.97 18.23 -2.28
N ASP A 170 -11.65 19.17 -3.18
CA ASP A 170 -10.42 19.15 -3.97
C ASP A 170 -9.18 19.64 -3.18
N ASP A 171 -9.37 20.06 -1.93
CA ASP A 171 -8.33 20.65 -1.09
C ASP A 171 -7.52 19.62 -0.29
N VAL A 172 -7.77 18.31 -0.46
CA VAL A 172 -6.98 17.25 0.20
C VAL A 172 -5.63 17.09 -0.51
N LEU A 173 -4.70 18.02 -0.25
CA LEU A 173 -3.39 18.05 -0.92
C LEU A 173 -2.65 16.72 -0.90
N GLU A 174 -2.80 15.91 0.16
CA GLU A 174 -2.18 14.59 0.27
C GLU A 174 -2.55 13.67 -0.89
N GLU A 175 -3.83 13.54 -1.26
CA GLU A 175 -4.26 12.66 -2.36
C GLU A 175 -3.79 13.15 -3.72
N ALA A 176 -3.92 14.45 -3.97
CA ALA A 176 -3.46 15.04 -5.21
C ALA A 176 -1.94 14.85 -5.40
N LEU A 177 -1.16 14.96 -4.31
CA LEU A 177 0.28 14.74 -4.31
C LEU A 177 0.64 13.26 -4.40
N ALA A 178 -0.11 12.35 -3.75
CA ALA A 178 0.08 10.92 -3.88
C ALA A 178 -0.12 10.46 -5.33
N CYS A 179 -1.17 10.93 -6.01
CA CYS A 179 -1.36 10.70 -7.44
C CYS A 179 -0.23 11.30 -8.30
N ALA A 180 0.18 12.54 -8.03
CA ALA A 180 1.28 13.17 -8.77
C ALA A 180 2.62 12.43 -8.57
N GLU A 181 2.83 11.84 -7.39
CA GLU A 181 4.01 11.03 -7.07
C GLU A 181 4.10 9.79 -7.97
N MET A 182 2.97 9.12 -8.24
CA MET A 182 2.89 8.00 -9.20
C MET A 182 3.54 8.39 -10.54
N TYR A 183 3.12 9.53 -11.09
CA TYR A 183 3.64 10.05 -12.36
C TYR A 183 5.11 10.45 -12.26
N ARG A 184 5.47 11.26 -11.25
CA ARG A 184 6.80 11.85 -11.14
C ARG A 184 7.88 10.81 -10.94
N ARG A 185 7.68 9.89 -10.00
CA ARG A 185 8.68 8.85 -9.69
C ARG A 185 8.74 7.81 -10.79
N PHE A 186 7.60 7.35 -11.31
CA PHE A 186 7.61 6.42 -12.45
C PHE A 186 8.30 7.03 -13.68
N LYS A 187 8.10 8.32 -13.97
CA LYS A 187 8.75 8.99 -15.11
C LYS A 187 10.27 9.12 -14.96
N LYS A 188 10.78 9.30 -13.74
CA LYS A 188 12.17 9.73 -13.50
C LYS A 188 13.08 8.66 -12.94
N GLU A 189 12.57 7.78 -12.09
CA GLU A 189 13.38 6.81 -11.37
C GLU A 189 13.45 5.50 -12.15
N ASP A 190 14.67 5.03 -12.43
CA ASP A 190 14.87 3.80 -13.19
C ASP A 190 14.32 2.58 -12.47
N LEU A 191 14.40 2.56 -11.13
CA LEU A 191 13.91 1.47 -10.29
C LEU A 191 12.50 1.01 -10.69
N TYR A 192 11.55 1.95 -10.81
CA TYR A 192 10.14 1.66 -11.12
C TYR A 192 9.87 1.37 -12.60
N ARG A 193 10.87 1.53 -13.46
CA ARG A 193 10.77 1.27 -14.91
C ARG A 193 11.55 0.04 -15.36
N ARG A 194 12.36 -0.55 -14.47
CA ARG A 194 13.10 -1.79 -14.75
C ARG A 194 12.13 -2.90 -15.13
N GLY A 195 12.46 -3.66 -16.18
CA GLY A 195 11.58 -4.71 -16.71
C GLY A 195 10.30 -4.22 -17.40
N VAL A 196 10.10 -2.91 -17.57
CA VAL A 196 8.97 -2.32 -18.32
C VAL A 196 9.45 -1.91 -19.72
N PRO A 197 8.85 -2.39 -20.82
CA PRO A 197 9.21 -1.97 -22.18
C PRO A 197 8.98 -0.48 -22.43
N LYS A 198 9.76 0.10 -23.36
CA LYS A 198 9.68 1.54 -23.66
C LYS A 198 8.28 1.99 -24.11
N ALA A 199 7.60 1.18 -24.92
CA ALA A 199 6.24 1.45 -25.37
C ALA A 199 5.26 1.51 -24.18
N VAL A 200 5.33 0.52 -23.29
CA VAL A 200 4.54 0.48 -22.05
C VAL A 200 4.85 1.68 -21.15
N ARG A 201 6.13 2.05 -20.96
CA ARG A 201 6.51 3.24 -20.17
C ARG A 201 5.84 4.51 -20.72
N ALA A 202 5.88 4.70 -22.04
CA ALA A 202 5.26 5.85 -22.68
C ALA A 202 3.73 5.82 -22.51
N ALA A 203 3.11 4.65 -22.69
CA ALA A 203 1.68 4.44 -22.46
C ALA A 203 1.27 4.76 -21.01
N THR A 204 1.99 4.28 -20.01
CA THR A 204 1.73 4.58 -18.59
C THR A 204 1.83 6.08 -18.30
N ILE A 205 2.89 6.74 -18.79
CA ILE A 205 3.09 8.19 -18.59
C ILE A 205 1.98 9.01 -19.26
N ALA A 206 1.50 8.58 -20.43
CA ALA A 206 0.38 9.24 -21.11
C ALA A 206 -0.96 8.99 -20.39
N MET A 207 -1.18 7.78 -19.90
CA MET A 207 -2.42 7.37 -19.25
C MET A 207 -2.64 8.09 -17.91
N LEU A 208 -1.60 8.19 -17.06
CA LEU A 208 -1.75 8.67 -15.68
C LEU A 208 -2.44 10.05 -15.57
N PRO A 209 -2.01 11.12 -16.29
CA PRO A 209 -2.69 12.41 -16.20
C PRO A 209 -4.13 12.41 -16.70
N GLU A 210 -4.49 11.51 -17.62
CA GLU A 210 -5.87 11.35 -18.08
C GLU A 210 -6.71 10.61 -17.05
N TRP A 211 -6.17 9.55 -16.45
CA TRP A 211 -6.81 8.82 -15.37
C TRP A 211 -7.06 9.71 -14.16
N PHE A 212 -6.10 10.56 -13.77
CA PHE A 212 -6.30 11.46 -12.63
C PHE A 212 -7.55 12.31 -12.81
N ARG A 213 -7.78 12.90 -13.99
CA ARG A 213 -8.96 13.76 -14.24
C ARG A 213 -10.31 13.05 -14.06
N THR A 214 -10.34 11.73 -14.13
CA THR A 214 -11.56 10.93 -13.96
C THR A 214 -11.76 10.46 -12.52
N LEU A 215 -10.76 10.63 -11.65
CA LEU A 215 -10.85 10.25 -10.25
C LEU A 215 -11.76 11.22 -9.46
N PRO A 216 -12.21 10.82 -8.25
CA PRO A 216 -12.99 11.67 -7.37
C PRO A 216 -12.28 12.99 -7.00
N PRO A 217 -12.99 13.91 -6.33
CA PRO A 217 -12.39 15.12 -5.80
C PRO A 217 -11.12 14.84 -4.99
N SER A 218 -10.21 15.82 -5.05
CA SER A 218 -8.82 15.76 -4.62
C SER A 218 -7.88 15.01 -5.57
N TYR A 219 -8.10 13.72 -5.80
CA TYR A 219 -7.25 12.91 -6.70
C TYR A 219 -7.12 13.54 -8.08
N ARG A 220 -8.22 14.10 -8.60
CA ARG A 220 -8.27 14.77 -9.91
C ARG A 220 -7.39 16.00 -10.06
N GLU A 221 -6.97 16.61 -8.96
CA GLU A 221 -6.12 17.79 -8.96
C GLU A 221 -4.63 17.46 -9.11
N ALA A 222 -4.25 16.17 -9.14
CA ALA A 222 -2.88 15.72 -9.33
C ALA A 222 -2.18 16.35 -10.56
N GLY A 223 -2.94 16.66 -11.61
CA GLY A 223 -2.46 17.34 -12.81
C GLY A 223 -1.72 18.66 -12.53
N ARG A 224 -2.08 19.38 -11.45
CA ARG A 224 -1.42 20.63 -11.03
C ARG A 224 0.01 20.41 -10.51
N TYR A 225 0.31 19.20 -10.05
CA TYR A 225 1.53 18.88 -9.31
C TYR A 225 2.48 17.93 -10.06
N LEU A 226 2.31 17.75 -11.38
CA LEU A 226 3.18 16.85 -12.15
C LEU A 226 4.63 17.38 -12.34
N HIS A 227 4.87 18.66 -12.04
CA HIS A 227 6.17 19.33 -12.21
C HIS A 227 6.82 19.59 -10.86
N ASP A 228 8.16 19.51 -10.79
CA ASP A 228 8.89 19.60 -9.53
C ASP A 228 8.62 20.86 -8.75
N ARG A 229 8.61 22.02 -9.42
CA ARG A 229 8.39 23.30 -8.74
C ARG A 229 7.02 23.35 -8.05
N THR A 230 5.96 22.93 -8.74
CA THR A 230 4.61 22.97 -8.18
C THR A 230 4.41 21.89 -7.13
N PHE A 231 4.93 20.68 -7.38
CA PHE A 231 4.91 19.58 -6.43
C PHE A 231 5.63 19.94 -5.14
N ASP A 232 6.90 20.37 -5.22
CA ASP A 232 7.72 20.65 -4.03
C ASP A 232 7.11 21.81 -3.23
N SER A 233 6.49 22.78 -3.90
CA SER A 233 5.75 23.86 -3.23
C SER A 233 4.53 23.36 -2.47
N ALA A 234 3.67 22.57 -3.13
CA ALA A 234 2.48 22.01 -2.52
C ALA A 234 2.83 21.01 -1.41
N GLN A 235 3.89 20.22 -1.59
CA GLN A 235 4.42 19.31 -0.59
C GLN A 235 4.85 20.08 0.68
N ARG A 236 5.49 21.23 0.54
CA ARG A 236 5.82 22.09 1.70
C ARG A 236 4.56 22.67 2.36
N THR A 237 3.53 23.01 1.59
CA THR A 237 2.23 23.39 2.17
C THR A 237 1.63 22.23 2.96
N LEU A 238 1.63 21.01 2.42
CA LEU A 238 1.20 19.80 3.13
C LEU A 238 2.00 19.58 4.41
N MET A 239 3.32 19.82 4.38
CA MET A 239 4.13 19.76 5.61
C MET A 239 3.64 20.73 6.69
N SER A 240 3.25 21.94 6.31
CA SER A 240 2.63 22.89 7.24
C SER A 240 1.25 22.42 7.73
N GLN A 241 0.42 21.82 6.86
CA GLN A 241 -0.88 21.27 7.24
C GLN A 241 -0.75 20.14 8.27
N VAL A 242 0.21 19.23 8.06
CA VAL A 242 0.51 18.13 8.99
C VAL A 242 1.09 18.65 10.31
N HIS A 243 1.96 19.66 10.23
CA HIS A 243 2.55 20.27 11.42
C HIS A 243 1.49 20.98 12.28
N GLU A 244 0.63 21.78 11.69
CA GLU A 244 -0.35 22.58 12.44
C GLU A 244 -1.70 21.90 12.63
N ALA A 245 -1.94 20.77 11.96
CA ALA A 245 -3.24 20.11 11.87
C ALA A 245 -4.35 21.08 11.42
N ALA A 246 -4.04 21.90 10.41
CA ALA A 246 -4.95 22.91 9.87
C ALA A 246 -4.95 22.86 8.34
N ALA A 247 -6.13 22.97 7.72
CA ALA A 247 -6.26 23.03 6.25
C ALA A 247 -5.56 24.28 5.68
N GLU A 248 -5.66 25.39 6.39
CA GLU A 248 -4.96 26.65 6.12
C GLU A 248 -3.92 26.92 7.21
N PRO A 249 -2.70 26.39 7.09
CA PRO A 249 -1.68 26.56 8.11
C PRO A 249 -1.10 27.98 8.09
N ARG A 250 -0.71 28.49 9.26
CA ARG A 250 -0.16 29.85 9.40
C ARG A 250 1.31 29.93 9.01
N ARG A 251 2.06 28.85 9.20
CA ARG A 251 3.48 28.76 8.87
C ARG A 251 3.68 28.85 7.37
N ALA A 252 4.57 29.73 6.96
CA ALA A 252 4.94 29.87 5.56
C ALA A 252 5.62 28.59 5.04
N ALA A 253 5.12 28.05 3.93
CA ALA A 253 5.66 26.84 3.31
C ALA A 253 7.16 26.95 2.98
N SER A 254 7.68 28.16 2.72
CA SER A 254 9.10 28.39 2.44
C SER A 254 10.03 28.07 3.60
N GLU A 255 9.55 28.03 4.84
CA GLU A 255 10.38 27.65 6.00
C GLU A 255 10.88 26.21 5.90
N TRP A 256 10.12 25.33 5.25
CA TRP A 256 10.49 23.93 5.06
C TRP A 256 11.64 23.71 4.07
N ASN A 257 12.10 24.76 3.36
CA ASN A 257 13.26 24.66 2.47
C ASN A 257 14.54 24.24 3.20
N LEU A 258 14.63 24.49 4.51
CA LEU A 258 15.77 24.10 5.35
C LEU A 258 15.77 22.60 5.72
N ALA A 259 14.67 21.89 5.47
CA ALA A 259 14.48 20.52 5.90
C ALA A 259 13.89 19.60 4.80
N PRO A 260 14.53 19.52 3.61
CA PRO A 260 13.98 18.85 2.43
C PRO A 260 13.80 17.32 2.59
N TYR A 261 14.41 16.72 3.62
CA TYR A 261 14.40 15.27 3.83
C TYR A 261 13.41 14.79 4.91
N LEU A 262 12.60 15.68 5.48
CA LEU A 262 11.62 15.30 6.51
C LEU A 262 10.52 14.35 5.99
N LEU A 263 10.24 14.39 4.69
CA LEU A 263 9.25 13.54 4.02
C LEU A 263 9.81 12.20 3.50
N ARG A 264 11.03 11.81 3.88
CA ARG A 264 11.50 10.45 3.58
C ARG A 264 10.69 9.44 4.39
N GLY A 265 10.32 8.31 3.79
CA GLY A 265 9.76 7.19 4.54
C GLY A 265 10.72 6.76 5.67
N LEU A 266 10.18 6.36 6.82
CA LEU A 266 11.00 5.89 7.95
C LEU A 266 11.63 4.53 7.70
N PHE A 267 10.95 3.69 6.93
CA PHE A 267 11.42 2.36 6.55
C PHE A 267 11.03 2.04 5.11
N ASP A 268 11.59 0.95 4.60
CA ASP A 268 11.26 0.43 3.28
C ASP A 268 9.89 -0.24 3.31
N CYS A 269 8.89 0.42 2.72
CA CYS A 269 7.52 -0.09 2.70
C CYS A 269 7.32 -1.28 1.73
N GLN A 270 8.29 -1.62 0.87
CA GLN A 270 8.24 -2.87 0.11
C GLN A 270 8.10 -4.09 1.03
N ARG A 271 8.70 -4.03 2.22
CA ARG A 271 8.69 -5.11 3.23
C ARG A 271 7.34 -5.29 3.94
N ILE A 272 6.45 -4.32 3.82
CA ILE A 272 5.10 -4.35 4.39
C ILE A 272 4.02 -4.26 3.29
N THR A 273 4.41 -4.43 2.03
CA THR A 273 3.46 -4.47 0.92
C THR A 273 2.94 -5.90 0.75
N HIS A 274 1.63 -6.02 0.60
CA HIS A 274 0.92 -7.26 0.41
C HIS A 274 -0.01 -7.16 -0.79
N VAL A 275 -0.17 -8.27 -1.51
CA VAL A 275 -1.16 -8.40 -2.57
C VAL A 275 -2.33 -9.25 -2.10
N LEU A 276 -3.52 -8.75 -2.38
CA LEU A 276 -4.78 -9.36 -2.00
C LEU A 276 -5.37 -10.13 -3.17
N VAL A 277 -5.66 -11.40 -2.91
CA VAL A 277 -6.33 -12.32 -3.84
C VAL A 277 -7.65 -12.73 -3.19
N PRO A 278 -8.76 -12.84 -3.93
CA PRO A 278 -10.03 -13.29 -3.36
C PRO A 278 -9.86 -14.60 -2.59
N LYS A 279 -10.52 -14.70 -1.43
CA LYS A 279 -10.36 -15.84 -0.53
C LYS A 279 -10.67 -17.18 -1.23
N GLY A 280 -9.73 -18.11 -1.16
CA GLY A 280 -9.84 -19.44 -1.77
C GLY A 280 -9.38 -19.50 -3.23
N GLU A 281 -9.01 -18.37 -3.84
CA GLU A 281 -8.40 -18.35 -5.17
C GLU A 281 -6.87 -18.45 -5.09
N GLN A 282 -6.22 -18.66 -6.24
CA GLN A 282 -4.76 -18.65 -6.35
C GLN A 282 -4.32 -17.41 -7.13
N PRO A 283 -3.16 -16.81 -6.79
CA PRO A 283 -2.63 -15.69 -7.55
C PRO A 283 -2.41 -16.08 -9.01
N ILE A 284 -2.76 -15.16 -9.91
CA ILE A 284 -2.52 -15.28 -11.34
C ILE A 284 -1.14 -14.69 -11.69
N LEU A 285 -0.75 -13.60 -11.03
CA LEU A 285 0.54 -12.94 -11.28
C LEU A 285 1.72 -13.82 -10.83
N PRO A 286 2.74 -14.03 -11.68
CA PRO A 286 3.76 -15.06 -11.46
C PRO A 286 4.77 -14.69 -10.36
N TRP A 287 4.84 -13.42 -9.96
CA TRP A 287 5.67 -12.93 -8.84
C TRP A 287 4.89 -12.86 -7.52
N ILE A 288 3.76 -13.56 -7.44
CA ILE A 288 2.90 -13.68 -6.27
C ILE A 288 2.69 -15.18 -6.02
N GLY A 289 2.68 -15.61 -4.75
CA GLY A 289 2.44 -17.02 -4.41
C GLY A 289 3.68 -17.93 -4.38
N HIS A 290 4.89 -17.37 -4.48
CA HIS A 290 6.13 -18.14 -4.19
C HIS A 290 6.23 -18.57 -2.72
N ALA A 291 5.51 -17.89 -1.84
CA ALA A 291 5.23 -18.33 -0.49
C ALA A 291 3.72 -18.67 -0.39
N PRO A 292 3.34 -19.68 0.44
CA PRO A 292 1.94 -19.94 0.74
C PRO A 292 1.24 -18.67 1.23
N ALA A 293 -0.06 -18.54 0.93
CA ALA A 293 -0.87 -17.48 1.50
C ALA A 293 -0.67 -17.39 3.00
N LEU A 294 -0.62 -16.17 3.53
CA LEU A 294 -0.64 -16.00 4.97
C LEU A 294 -2.01 -16.45 5.48
N PRO A 295 -2.06 -17.30 6.51
CA PRO A 295 -3.32 -17.84 6.99
C PRO A 295 -4.24 -16.72 7.49
N SER A 296 -5.38 -16.52 6.81
CA SER A 296 -6.47 -15.67 7.29
C SER A 296 -7.11 -16.32 8.51
N ILE A 297 -6.83 -15.77 9.70
CA ILE A 297 -7.27 -16.35 10.97
C ILE A 297 -7.77 -15.30 11.95
N SER A 298 -8.87 -15.62 12.64
CA SER A 298 -9.38 -14.77 13.72
C SER A 298 -8.50 -14.82 14.97
N THR A 299 -8.50 -13.73 15.73
CA THR A 299 -7.94 -13.68 17.09
C THR A 299 -8.37 -14.89 17.90
N LYS A 300 -9.66 -15.26 17.84
CA LYS A 300 -10.23 -16.37 18.62
C LYS A 300 -9.61 -17.71 18.25
N LYS A 301 -9.43 -17.99 16.96
CA LYS A 301 -8.83 -19.25 16.50
C LYS A 301 -7.32 -19.26 16.80
N ALA A 302 -6.63 -18.12 16.65
CA ALA A 302 -5.22 -18.00 17.00
C ALA A 302 -4.95 -18.18 18.50
N ILE A 303 -5.80 -17.61 19.39
CA ILE A 303 -5.71 -17.81 20.84
C ILE A 303 -5.88 -19.29 21.18
N ARG A 304 -6.93 -19.95 20.67
CA ARG A 304 -7.14 -21.39 20.92
C ARG A 304 -5.93 -22.21 20.51
N HIS A 305 -5.41 -21.95 19.31
CA HIS A 305 -4.23 -22.62 18.78
C HIS A 305 -2.97 -22.42 19.64
N LEU A 306 -2.78 -21.22 20.21
CA LEU A 306 -1.70 -20.90 21.14
C LEU A 306 -1.92 -21.57 22.51
N GLU A 307 -3.15 -21.58 23.02
CA GLU A 307 -3.53 -22.25 24.27
C GLU A 307 -3.27 -23.76 24.21
N ASP A 308 -3.60 -24.40 23.09
CA ASP A 308 -3.28 -25.80 22.81
C ASP A 308 -1.77 -26.09 22.86
N ARG A 309 -0.93 -25.06 22.71
CA ARG A 309 0.55 -25.12 22.78
C ARG A 309 1.11 -24.57 24.09
N GLY A 310 0.28 -24.49 25.13
CA GLY A 310 0.71 -24.15 26.49
C GLY A 310 0.84 -22.64 26.77
N TRP A 311 0.44 -21.79 25.84
CA TRP A 311 0.29 -20.36 26.13
C TRP A 311 -0.94 -20.13 26.99
N LYS A 312 -0.90 -19.13 27.86
CA LYS A 312 -2.04 -18.75 28.71
C LYS A 312 -2.26 -17.26 28.61
N ILE A 313 -3.52 -16.84 28.53
CA ILE A 313 -3.89 -15.44 28.65
C ILE A 313 -3.39 -14.92 30.02
N ASP A 314 -2.83 -13.71 30.04
CA ASP A 314 -2.35 -13.02 31.24
C ASP A 314 -3.41 -12.02 31.71
N PRO A 315 -4.34 -12.42 32.60
CA PRO A 315 -5.47 -11.60 32.98
C PRO A 315 -4.96 -10.39 33.80
N GLY A 316 -5.22 -9.19 33.29
CA GLY A 316 -4.83 -7.93 33.93
C GLY A 316 -3.68 -7.17 33.26
N ARG A 317 -3.08 -7.68 32.18
CA ARG A 317 -2.06 -6.95 31.38
C ARG A 317 -2.42 -6.72 29.91
N GLY A 318 -3.62 -7.09 29.48
CA GLY A 318 -4.26 -6.55 28.28
C GLY A 318 -4.98 -5.25 28.64
N LYS A 319 -4.54 -4.11 28.08
CA LYS A 319 -5.31 -2.86 28.12
C LYS A 319 -5.95 -2.67 26.74
N GLY A 320 -7.23 -2.31 26.71
CA GLY A 320 -7.95 -2.02 25.47
C GLY A 320 -8.21 -3.25 24.60
N SER A 321 -8.16 -3.04 23.29
CA SER A 321 -8.44 -4.03 22.22
C SER A 321 -7.38 -5.13 22.05
N HIS A 322 -6.52 -5.44 23.03
CA HIS A 322 -5.40 -6.39 22.86
C HIS A 322 -5.34 -7.46 23.96
N VAL A 323 -5.02 -8.70 23.56
CA VAL A 323 -4.86 -9.87 24.44
C VAL A 323 -3.38 -10.20 24.59
N ARG A 324 -2.90 -10.27 25.84
CA ARG A 324 -1.54 -10.69 26.16
C ARG A 324 -1.52 -12.14 26.59
N LEU A 325 -0.64 -12.94 25.99
CA LEU A 325 -0.40 -14.34 26.32
C LEU A 325 1.02 -14.53 26.88
N LYS A 326 1.17 -15.48 27.80
CA LYS A 326 2.44 -15.90 28.41
C LYS A 326 2.65 -17.39 28.23
N HIS A 327 3.91 -17.78 28.09
CA HIS A 327 4.36 -19.17 28.11
C HIS A 327 5.64 -19.25 28.95
N VAL A 328 5.79 -20.32 29.73
CA VAL A 328 6.97 -20.50 30.59
C VAL A 328 8.23 -20.51 29.73
N GLY A 329 9.22 -19.68 30.10
CA GLY A 329 10.51 -19.60 29.40
C GLY A 329 10.49 -18.90 28.04
N LYS A 330 9.35 -18.32 27.61
CA LYS A 330 9.24 -17.55 26.36
C LYS A 330 8.86 -16.10 26.62
N GLN A 331 9.19 -15.22 25.67
CA GLN A 331 8.74 -13.83 25.72
C GLN A 331 7.21 -13.77 25.61
N PRO A 332 6.53 -12.89 26.36
CA PRO A 332 5.09 -12.71 26.25
C PRO A 332 4.70 -12.24 24.84
N LEU A 333 3.59 -12.78 24.33
CA LEU A 333 3.05 -12.43 23.03
C LEU A 333 1.82 -11.54 23.23
N THR A 334 1.71 -10.45 22.48
CA THR A 334 0.52 -9.59 22.48
C THR A 334 -0.11 -9.66 21.10
N ILE A 335 -1.40 -9.97 21.04
CA ILE A 335 -2.17 -10.03 19.80
C ILE A 335 -3.40 -9.10 19.91
N PRO A 336 -3.88 -8.53 18.81
CA PRO A 336 -5.11 -7.77 18.81
C PRO A 336 -6.29 -8.68 19.16
N GLY A 337 -7.21 -8.16 19.96
CA GLY A 337 -8.47 -8.73 20.41
C GLY A 337 -9.55 -8.64 19.34
N ASN A 338 -10.45 -9.63 19.29
CA ASN A 338 -11.69 -9.61 18.49
C ASN A 338 -11.52 -9.29 16.98
N ARG A 339 -10.41 -9.67 16.35
CA ARG A 339 -10.26 -9.57 14.89
C ARG A 339 -10.72 -10.85 14.21
N GLU A 340 -11.38 -10.75 13.06
CA GLU A 340 -11.74 -11.91 12.23
C GLU A 340 -10.58 -12.41 11.37
N SER A 341 -9.62 -11.53 11.07
CA SER A 341 -8.35 -11.83 10.41
C SER A 341 -7.20 -11.12 11.15
N LEU A 342 -6.08 -11.83 11.38
CA LEU A 342 -4.88 -11.29 11.99
C LEU A 342 -3.91 -10.80 10.92
N SER A 343 -3.32 -9.62 11.14
CA SER A 343 -2.34 -9.06 10.22
C SER A 343 -1.10 -9.97 10.02
N PRO A 344 -0.43 -9.89 8.87
CA PRO A 344 0.82 -10.59 8.58
C PRO A 344 1.89 -10.47 9.67
N VAL A 345 1.99 -9.30 10.29
CA VAL A 345 2.97 -9.03 11.35
C VAL A 345 2.62 -9.76 12.65
N VAL A 346 1.33 -9.84 12.98
CA VAL A 346 0.86 -10.64 14.12
C VAL A 346 1.12 -12.12 13.86
N LEU A 347 0.85 -12.60 12.64
CA LEU A 347 1.14 -13.97 12.24
C LEU A 347 2.64 -14.30 12.30
N LYS A 348 3.51 -13.39 11.84
CA LYS A 348 4.98 -13.49 11.99
C LYS A 348 5.39 -13.57 13.46
N SER A 349 4.77 -12.76 14.31
CA SER A 349 5.05 -12.75 15.75
C SER A 349 4.60 -14.07 16.41
N ILE A 350 3.45 -14.61 16.01
CA ILE A 350 2.97 -15.94 16.43
C ILE A 350 3.95 -17.02 15.95
N ALA A 351 4.39 -16.98 14.69
CA ALA A 351 5.35 -17.93 14.12
C ALA A 351 6.65 -17.97 14.90
N ALA A 352 7.22 -16.79 15.15
CA ALA A 352 8.44 -16.64 15.94
C ALA A 352 8.25 -17.15 17.38
N ALA A 353 7.12 -16.86 18.00
CA ALA A 353 6.80 -17.33 19.36
C ALA A 353 6.65 -18.85 19.43
N LEU A 354 6.13 -19.47 18.37
CA LEU A 354 6.00 -20.91 18.23
C LEU A 354 7.29 -21.60 17.77
N GLY A 355 8.25 -20.86 17.22
CA GLY A 355 9.50 -21.41 16.67
C GLY A 355 9.30 -22.14 15.34
N VAL A 356 8.27 -21.76 14.58
CA VAL A 356 7.94 -22.33 13.27
C VAL A 356 8.12 -21.30 12.16
N ARG A 357 8.26 -21.75 10.91
CA ARG A 357 8.21 -20.82 9.77
C ARG A 357 6.78 -20.33 9.59
N LEU A 358 6.63 -19.10 9.10
CA LEU A 358 5.32 -18.49 8.87
C LEU A 358 4.43 -19.34 7.92
N GLY A 359 5.01 -19.94 6.88
CA GLY A 359 4.29 -20.83 5.96
C GLY A 359 3.95 -22.21 6.53
N ASP A 360 4.56 -22.60 7.66
CA ASP A 360 4.26 -23.87 8.35
C ASP A 360 3.20 -23.69 9.45
N LEU A 361 2.64 -22.49 9.56
CA LEU A 361 1.75 -22.11 10.64
C LEU A 361 0.34 -22.65 10.37
N ALA A 362 0.16 -23.93 10.68
CA ALA A 362 -1.07 -24.66 10.46
C ALA A 362 -2.04 -24.45 11.63
N PHE A 363 -3.00 -23.53 11.46
CA PHE A 363 -3.94 -23.17 12.53
C PHE A 363 -5.13 -24.09 12.74
#